data_AF-A0A2M7F1Z2-F1
#
_entry.id   AF-A0A2M7F1Z2-F1
#
_cell.length_a   1.000
_cell.length_b   1.000
_cell.length_c   1.000
_cell.angle_alpha   90.00
_cell.angle_beta   90.00
_cell.angle_gamma   90.00
#
_symmetry.space_group_name_H-M   'P 1'
#
loop_
_entity.id
_entity.type
_entity.pdbx_description
1 polymer ?
#
loop_
_entity_poly.entity_id
_entity_poly.type
_entity_poly.pdbx_seq_one_letter_code
_entity_poly.pdbx_strand_id
1 'polypeptide(L)' 'TSLWPGFIFAFLAFRFFDILKPGPIGWADRRHDALGVMLDDILAGIAAALCVMLAAGLYHGVLAR' A
#
# COMPACT_ATOMS: atom_id res chain seq x y z
N THR A 1 11.37 21.65 -11.13
CA THR A 1 11.44 20.36 -10.41
C THR A 1 10.03 19.82 -10.26
N SER A 2 9.58 18.96 -11.18
CA SER A 2 8.26 18.33 -11.03
C SER A 2 8.34 17.29 -9.93
N LEU A 3 7.52 17.41 -8.88
CA LEU A 3 7.45 16.44 -7.80
C LEU A 3 6.57 15.27 -8.26
N TRP A 4 7.09 14.05 -8.15
CA TRP A 4 6.28 12.83 -8.28
C TRP A 4 5.17 12.86 -7.23
N PRO A 5 3.87 12.82 -7.62
CA PRO A 5 2.75 12.88 -6.67
C PRO A 5 2.52 11.53 -5.96
N GLY A 6 3.58 10.94 -5.42
CA GLY A 6 3.58 9.60 -4.84
C GLY A 6 2.62 9.43 -3.66
N PHE A 7 2.28 10.51 -2.96
CA PHE A 7 1.30 10.47 -1.85
C PHE A 7 -0.12 10.14 -2.33
N ILE A 8 -0.53 10.59 -3.53
CA ILE A 8 -1.83 10.22 -4.11
C ILE A 8 -1.83 8.73 -4.42
N PHE A 9 -0.77 8.25 -5.06
CA PHE A 9 -0.63 6.83 -5.38
C PHE A 9 -0.57 5.97 -4.11
N ALA A 10 0.13 6.41 -3.06
CA ALA A 10 0.20 5.74 -1.77
C ALA A 10 -1.18 5.62 -1.12
N PHE A 11 -1.96 6.69 -1.11
CA PHE A 11 -3.32 6.69 -0.59
C PHE A 11 -4.23 5.71 -1.33
N LEU A 12 -4.20 5.75 -2.68
CA LEU A 12 -5.01 4.86 -3.51
C LEU A 12 -4.59 3.40 -3.35
N ALA A 13 -3.28 3.12 -3.32
CA ALA A 13 -2.75 1.77 -3.10
C ALA A 13 -3.15 1.23 -1.73
N PHE A 14 -3.01 2.03 -0.67
CA PHE A 14 -3.45 1.64 0.67
C PHE A 14 -4.93 1.30 0.69
N ARG A 15 -5.78 2.18 0.14
CA ARG A 15 -7.23 1.92 0.08
C ARG A 15 -7.59 0.69 -0.72
N PHE A 16 -6.89 0.44 -1.83
CA PHE A 16 -7.09 -0.78 -2.61
C PHE A 16 -6.84 -2.05 -1.76
N PHE A 17 -5.75 -2.09 -1.00
CA PHE A 17 -5.42 -3.25 -0.15
C PHE A 17 -6.29 -3.38 1.10
N ASP A 18 -6.63 -2.25 1.72
CA ASP A 18 -7.52 -2.17 2.89
C ASP A 18 -8.96 -2.61 2.57
N ILE A 19 -9.47 -2.27 1.38
CA ILE A 19 -10.84 -2.65 0.95
C ILE A 19 -10.90 -4.11 0.50
N LEU A 20 -9.95 -4.54 -0.34
CA LEU A 20 -10.00 -5.88 -0.94
C LEU A 20 -9.48 -6.98 -0.01
N LYS A 21 -8.65 -6.60 0.97
CA LYS A 21 -8.04 -7.50 1.96
C LYS A 21 -7.52 -8.82 1.35
N PRO A 22 -6.69 -8.80 0.29
CA PRO A 22 -6.22 -10.03 -0.34
C PRO A 22 -5.27 -10.81 0.59
N GLY A 23 -5.38 -12.14 0.56
CA GLY A 23 -4.42 -13.06 1.18
C GLY A 23 -4.17 -12.80 2.68
N PRO A 24 -2.93 -12.44 3.09
CA PRO A 24 -2.58 -12.22 4.50
C PRO A 24 -3.39 -11.12 5.19
N ILE A 25 -3.79 -10.06 4.47
CA ILE A 25 -4.57 -8.95 5.03
C ILE A 25 -5.94 -9.46 5.47
N GLY A 26 -6.62 -10.22 4.60
CA GLY A 26 -7.90 -10.83 4.94
C GLY A 26 -7.79 -11.93 6.00
N TRP A 27 -6.63 -12.60 6.12
CA TRP A 27 -6.39 -13.51 7.23
C TRP A 27 -6.31 -12.76 8.57
N ALA A 28 -5.64 -11.62 8.62
CA ALA A 28 -5.55 -10.80 9.83
C ALA A 28 -6.93 -10.27 10.26
N ASP A 29 -7.73 -9.77 9.32
CA ASP A 29 -9.10 -9.31 9.54
C ASP A 29 -10.03 -10.40 10.13
N ARG A 30 -9.87 -11.65 9.68
CA ARG A 30 -10.65 -12.80 10.18
C ARG A 30 -10.28 -13.27 11.60
N ARG A 31 -9.27 -12.69 12.24
CA ARG A 31 -8.91 -13.05 13.63
C ARG A 31 -9.89 -12.50 14.65
N HIS A 32 -10.64 -11.45 14.30
CA HIS A 32 -11.66 -10.82 15.16
C HIS A 32 -11.14 -10.40 16.56
N ASP A 33 -9.84 -10.16 16.68
CA ASP A 33 -9.18 -9.61 17.87
C ASP A 33 -8.67 -8.18 17.59
N ALA A 34 -8.41 -7.40 18.64
CA ALA A 34 -7.88 -6.04 18.49
C ALA A 34 -6.53 -6.03 17.76
N LEU A 35 -5.73 -7.10 17.91
CA LEU A 35 -4.47 -7.27 17.18
C LEU A 35 -4.70 -7.51 15.68
N GLY A 36 -5.77 -8.21 15.30
CA GLY A 36 -6.14 -8.46 13.90
C GLY A 36 -6.50 -7.19 13.16
N VAL A 37 -7.22 -6.26 13.83
CA VAL A 37 -7.57 -4.92 13.30
C VAL A 37 -6.35 -3.99 13.22
N MET A 38 -5.30 -4.21 14.02
CA MET A 38 -4.06 -3.46 13.83
C MET A 38 -3.20 -4.11 12.73
N LEU A 39 -3.23 -5.44 12.64
CA LEU A 39 -2.40 -6.19 11.72
C LEU A 39 -2.89 -6.07 10.28
N ASP A 40 -4.20 -6.01 10.04
CA ASP A 40 -4.75 -5.82 8.68
C ASP A 40 -4.32 -4.47 8.09
N ASP A 41 -4.40 -3.38 8.86
CA ASP A 41 -3.91 -2.04 8.52
C ASP A 41 -2.39 -2.03 8.24
N ILE A 42 -1.60 -2.68 9.10
CA ILE A 42 -0.14 -2.78 8.92
C ILE A 42 0.19 -3.53 7.62
N LEU A 43 -0.49 -4.64 7.35
CA LEU A 43 -0.25 -5.44 6.14
C LEU A 43 -0.68 -4.69 4.87
N ALA A 44 -1.80 -3.96 4.92
CA ALA A 44 -2.23 -3.08 3.82
C ALA A 44 -1.21 -1.94 3.59
N GLY A 45 -0.66 -1.37 4.67
CA GLY A 45 0.39 -0.36 4.63
C GLY A 45 1.69 -0.85 3.97
N ILE A 46 2.14 -2.06 4.33
CA ILE A 46 3.33 -2.68 3.73
C ILE A 46 3.12 -2.93 2.23
N ALA A 47 1.96 -3.49 1.85
CA ALA A 47 1.64 -3.73 0.44
C ALA A 47 1.59 -2.42 -0.37
N ALA A 48 1.00 -1.36 0.18
CA ALA A 48 0.97 -0.05 -0.44
C ALA A 48 2.39 0.54 -0.59
N ALA A 49 3.24 0.43 0.43
CA ALA A 49 4.62 0.92 0.39
C ALA A 49 5.43 0.24 -0.73
N LEU A 50 5.29 -1.07 -0.91
CA LEU A 50 5.94 -1.80 -2.01
C LEU A 50 5.48 -1.27 -3.38
N CYS A 51 4.17 -1.06 -3.56
CA CYS A 51 3.64 -0.47 -4.80
C CYS A 51 4.20 0.94 -5.05
N VAL A 52 4.27 1.78 -4.02
CA VAL A 52 4.83 3.14 -4.12
C VAL A 52 6.30 3.11 -4.48
N MET A 53 7.10 2.23 -3.87
CA MET A 53 8.52 2.07 -4.19
C MET A 53 8.74 1.65 -5.64
N LEU A 54 7.94 0.70 -6.14
CA LEU A 54 8.00 0.27 -7.53
C LEU A 54 7.61 1.41 -8.48
N ALA A 55 6.50 2.09 -8.22
CA ALA A 55 6.02 3.20 -9.05
C ALA A 55 7.00 4.38 -9.05
N ALA A 56 7.58 4.71 -7.90
CA ALA A 56 8.60 5.74 -7.79
C ALA A 56 9.88 5.34 -8.55
N GLY A 57 10.32 4.08 -8.43
CA GLY A 57 11.46 3.56 -9.18
C GLY A 57 11.26 3.65 -10.70
N LEU A 58 10.07 3.30 -11.19
CA LEU A 58 9.71 3.42 -12.60
C LEU A 58 9.64 4.88 -13.06
N TYR A 59 9.00 5.75 -12.28
CA TYR A 59 8.88 7.17 -12.61
C TYR A 59 10.25 7.84 -12.73
N HIS A 60 11.11 7.69 -11.72
CA HIS A 60 12.44 8.29 -11.73
C HIS A 60 13.40 7.59 -12.69
N GLY A 61 13.24 6.27 -12.87
CA GLY A 61 14.08 5.46 -13.72
C GLY A 61 13.73 5.49 -15.19
N VAL A 62 12.55 5.93 -15.60
CA VAL A 62 12.12 5.93 -17.02
C VAL A 62 11.63 7.32 -17.46
N LEU A 63 10.74 7.95 -16.69
CA LEU A 63 10.04 9.17 -17.11
C LEU A 63 10.76 10.46 -16.70
N ALA A 64 11.47 10.47 -15.58
CA ALA A 64 12.13 11.66 -15.03
C ALA A 64 13.62 11.77 -15.40
N ARG A 65 14.07 11.03 -16.43
CA ARG A 65 15.41 11.21 -17.03
C ARG A 65 15.45 12.41 -17.95
#